data_AF-A0A6G6YX89-F1
#
_entry.id   AF-A0A6G6YX89-F1
#
_cell.length_a   1.000
_cell.length_b   1.000
_cell.length_c   1.000
_cell.angle_alpha   90.00
_cell.angle_beta   90.00
_cell.angle_gamma   90.00
#
_symmetry.space_group_name_H-M   'P 1'
#
loop_
_entity.id
_entity.type
_entity.pdbx_description
1 polymer ?
#
loop_
_entity_poly.entity_id
_entity_poly.type
_entity_poly.pdbx_seq_one_letter_code
_entity_poly.pdbx_strand_id
1 'polypeptide(L)'
;MAQQIEVKVPDIGDFKDVAVIEVLVKAGETVAVDTSLIMVESDKASMEIPSSHAGVVKEVRVKVDDKVSEGSTILVLETAGAAAAPAPAPTSQPAAAPPPVAPAAASYSGKAEIECDMLVLGAGPGGYSAAFRAADLGMNTVLVERYDTLGGVCLNVGCIPSKALLHTASVVDEVKHLPDHGISFGAPQIDLGKLRAFKDGVIKKLTGGLAGMAKARKVEVVTGVGVFLDSHHLEVAVAGGKKTIRFAKAIIAAGSQAVKLPFLPEDPRIVDSTGALELKSIPKRMLVIGGGIIGLEMATVYSTLGVRIDVVEMLDGLMQGADRDLVKVWDKMNTHRFDKVMLKTKTVGGKATEAGIEVSFEGEQAPAGPQLYDLVLVSVGRSPNGKKIGAAKAGVAVTDRGFIDVDRQMRTNVAHIFAIGDVVGQPMLAHKAVHEGHVAAEVAHGEKSYFDARQIPSVAYTDPEVAWAGKTEEQCKAEGIKFGKAVFPWAASGRAIANGRDEGFTKLLFDTATHRVIGGGIVGTHAGDLISEVCLAIEMGCEPADIGKTIHPHPTLGESIGMAAEVFEGHCTDLPPQKKK
;
A
#
# COMPACT_ATOMS: atom_id res chain seq x y z
N MET A 1 16.06 44.53 6.58
CA MET A 1 16.99 44.34 7.71
C MET A 1 16.67 42.99 8.31
N ALA A 2 17.66 42.14 8.55
CA ALA A 2 17.41 40.83 9.16
C ALA A 2 16.94 41.04 10.62
N GLN A 3 15.80 40.45 10.98
CA GLN A 3 15.22 40.58 12.30
C GLN A 3 15.59 39.35 13.12
N GLN A 4 16.26 39.57 14.25
CA GLN A 4 16.60 38.49 15.17
C GLN A 4 15.42 38.24 16.11
N ILE A 5 14.99 36.98 16.21
CA ILE A 5 13.90 36.53 17.06
C ILE A 5 14.44 35.48 18.02
N GLU A 6 14.18 35.65 19.32
CA GLU A 6 14.47 34.62 20.32
C GLU A 6 13.36 33.58 20.35
N VAL A 7 13.70 32.31 20.14
CA VAL A 7 12.77 31.18 20.31
C VAL A 7 12.89 30.69 21.75
N LYS A 8 11.75 30.64 22.43
CA LYS A 8 11.65 30.30 23.86
C LYS A 8 10.94 28.96 24.05
N VAL A 9 11.21 28.31 25.18
CA VAL A 9 10.47 27.12 25.63
C VAL A 9 8.99 27.50 25.75
N PRO A 10 8.08 26.81 25.02
CA PRO A 10 6.65 27.04 25.11
C PRO A 10 6.10 26.55 26.45
N ASP A 11 4.80 26.72 26.67
CA ASP A 11 4.13 26.10 27.82
C ASP A 11 4.32 24.58 27.76
N ILE A 12 5.08 24.05 28.72
CA ILE A 12 5.37 22.62 28.88
C ILE A 12 4.45 21.97 29.92
N GLY A 13 3.45 22.69 30.46
CA GLY A 13 2.57 22.25 31.54
C GLY A 13 3.15 22.53 32.94
N ASP A 14 2.74 21.77 33.96
CA ASP A 14 3.13 21.98 35.37
C ASP A 14 4.61 21.67 35.69
N PHE A 15 5.45 21.40 34.68
CA PHE A 15 6.85 21.07 34.87
C PHE A 15 7.71 22.32 35.00
N LYS A 16 8.55 22.36 36.05
CA LYS A 16 9.56 23.40 36.26
C LYS A 16 10.95 22.77 36.23
N ASP A 17 11.89 23.47 35.60
CA ASP A 17 13.30 23.10 35.56
C ASP A 17 13.58 21.70 34.96
N VAL A 18 13.03 21.44 33.76
CA VAL A 18 13.25 20.19 33.01
C VAL A 18 14.65 20.18 32.38
N ALA A 19 15.28 19.01 32.34
CA ALA A 19 16.65 18.86 31.83
C ALA A 19 16.64 18.71 30.31
N VAL A 20 17.51 19.43 29.62
CA VAL A 20 17.76 19.22 28.18
C VAL A 20 18.61 17.97 28.01
N ILE A 21 18.04 16.93 27.42
CA ILE A 21 18.74 15.66 27.16
C ILE A 21 19.37 15.60 25.77
N GLU A 22 18.87 16.40 24.82
CA GLU A 22 19.42 16.47 23.47
C GLU A 22 19.19 17.84 22.84
N VAL A 23 20.16 18.33 22.06
CA VAL A 23 20.04 19.54 21.23
C VAL A 23 20.07 19.09 19.77
N LEU A 24 18.96 19.30 19.06
CA LEU A 24 18.69 18.71 17.73
C LEU A 24 19.09 19.64 16.57
N VAL A 25 19.50 20.87 16.86
CA VAL A 25 19.86 21.89 15.85
C VAL A 25 21.21 22.53 16.11
N LYS A 26 21.85 23.04 15.06
CA LYS A 26 23.16 23.73 15.15
C LYS A 26 23.11 25.14 14.57
N ALA A 27 24.03 26.00 15.02
CA ALA A 27 24.20 27.33 14.42
C ALA A 27 24.55 27.22 12.92
N GLY A 28 23.84 27.98 12.08
CA GLY A 28 23.90 27.94 10.62
C GLY A 28 22.82 27.08 9.96
N GLU A 29 22.06 26.30 10.73
CA GLU A 29 21.00 25.43 10.23
C GLU A 29 19.71 26.22 9.93
N THR A 30 19.01 25.86 8.85
CA THR A 30 17.72 26.47 8.50
C THR A 30 16.60 25.63 9.08
N VAL A 31 15.76 26.23 9.93
CA VAL A 31 14.64 25.55 10.60
C VAL A 31 13.31 26.11 10.11
N ALA A 32 12.30 25.24 9.98
CA ALA A 32 10.92 25.63 9.70
C ALA A 32 10.11 25.73 11.01
N VAL A 33 8.90 26.30 10.95
CA VAL A 33 7.94 26.17 12.06
C VAL A 33 7.70 24.68 12.32
N ASP A 34 7.56 24.30 13.59
CA ASP A 34 7.39 22.92 14.06
C ASP A 34 8.62 21.99 13.93
N THR A 35 9.79 22.52 13.54
CA THR A 35 11.05 21.74 13.59
C THR A 35 11.51 21.54 15.03
N SER A 36 11.76 20.30 15.45
CA SER A 36 12.23 19.97 16.80
C SER A 36 13.61 20.59 17.08
N LEU A 37 13.71 21.39 18.14
CA LEU A 37 14.93 22.14 18.49
C LEU A 37 15.75 21.45 19.58
N ILE A 38 15.07 20.98 20.63
CA ILE A 38 15.67 20.29 21.77
C ILE A 38 14.73 19.20 22.25
N MET A 39 15.29 18.18 22.91
CA MET A 39 14.53 17.21 23.68
C MET A 39 14.77 17.47 25.16
N VAL A 40 13.68 17.55 25.92
CA VAL A 40 13.71 17.75 27.38
C VAL A 40 13.13 16.54 28.08
N GLU A 41 13.66 16.22 29.25
CA GLU A 41 13.20 15.11 30.08
C GLU A 41 12.67 15.61 31.42
N SER A 42 11.50 15.10 31.78
CA SER A 42 10.90 15.21 33.11
C SER A 42 10.92 13.85 33.81
N ASP A 43 10.52 13.82 35.09
CA ASP A 43 10.33 12.59 35.87
C ASP A 43 9.28 11.62 35.27
N LYS A 44 8.49 12.07 34.28
CA LYS A 44 7.35 11.33 33.73
C LYS A 44 7.44 11.05 32.22
N ALA A 45 8.15 11.87 31.46
CA ALA A 45 8.24 11.74 30.00
C ALA A 45 9.37 12.60 29.42
N SER A 46 9.88 12.18 28.26
CA SER A 46 10.70 12.99 27.36
C SER A 46 9.80 13.68 26.33
N MET A 47 10.05 14.95 26.05
CA MET A 47 9.25 15.79 25.14
C MET A 47 10.16 16.56 24.19
N GLU A 48 9.76 16.67 22.93
CA GLU A 48 10.44 17.52 21.95
C GLU A 48 9.85 18.93 21.97
N ILE A 49 10.71 19.93 21.92
CA ILE A 49 10.32 21.34 21.86
C ILE A 49 10.49 21.85 20.42
N PRO A 50 9.39 22.15 19.70
CA PRO A 50 9.45 22.63 18.33
C PRO A 50 9.79 24.12 18.22
N SER A 51 10.25 24.54 17.04
CA SER A 51 10.47 25.95 16.71
C SER A 51 9.15 26.68 16.46
N SER A 52 8.98 27.84 17.09
CA SER A 52 7.82 28.72 16.87
C SER A 52 7.92 29.57 15.59
N HIS A 53 9.10 29.66 14.98
CA HIS A 53 9.36 30.51 13.80
C HIS A 53 10.28 29.79 12.81
N ALA A 54 10.16 30.14 11.52
CA ALA A 54 11.11 29.72 10.50
C ALA A 54 12.26 30.72 10.39
N GLY A 55 13.49 30.24 10.19
CA GLY A 55 14.66 31.10 10.07
C GLY A 55 15.98 30.34 10.08
N VAL A 56 17.09 31.07 10.03
CA VAL A 56 18.42 30.48 10.18
C VAL A 56 18.88 30.62 11.63
N VAL A 57 19.32 29.52 12.24
CA VAL A 57 19.82 29.50 13.63
C VAL A 57 21.12 30.28 13.71
N LYS A 58 21.12 31.43 14.38
CA LYS A 58 22.32 32.24 14.63
C LYS A 58 23.15 31.68 15.77
N GLU A 59 22.48 31.34 16.86
CA GLU A 59 23.09 30.95 18.12
C GLU A 59 22.14 30.04 18.88
N VAL A 60 22.64 28.90 19.37
CA VAL A 60 21.92 28.04 20.31
C VAL A 60 22.38 28.39 21.72
N ARG A 61 21.44 28.69 22.62
CA ARG A 61 21.70 29.21 23.97
C ARG A 61 21.51 28.19 25.10
N VAL A 62 21.18 26.95 24.73
CA VAL A 62 21.02 25.82 25.65
C VAL A 62 21.99 24.70 25.29
N LYS A 63 22.40 23.94 26.30
CA LYS A 63 23.27 22.76 26.17
C LYS A 63 22.61 21.56 26.83
N VAL A 64 23.09 20.36 26.46
CA VAL A 64 22.73 19.13 27.18
C VAL A 64 23.11 19.30 28.66
N ASP A 65 22.24 18.82 29.55
CA ASP A 65 22.25 18.98 31.02
C ASP A 65 21.81 20.35 31.56
N ASP A 66 21.47 21.33 30.71
CA ASP A 66 20.88 22.59 31.18
C ASP A 66 19.44 22.37 31.67
N LYS A 67 19.04 23.12 32.69
CA LYS A 67 17.65 23.16 33.19
C LYS A 67 16.90 24.33 32.57
N VAL A 68 15.79 24.05 31.91
CA VAL A 68 14.95 25.05 31.25
C VAL A 68 13.52 25.03 31.78
N SER A 69 12.86 26.18 31.77
CA SER A 69 11.47 26.36 32.17
C SER A 69 10.71 27.11 31.07
N GLU A 70 9.38 27.16 31.13
CA GLU A 70 8.58 27.98 30.22
C GLU A 70 9.16 29.40 30.11
N GLY A 71 9.35 29.88 28.88
CA GLY A 71 9.93 31.19 28.61
C GLY A 71 11.47 31.26 28.58
N SER A 72 12.19 30.19 28.93
CA SER A 72 13.65 30.11 28.74
C SER A 72 14.01 30.20 27.26
N THR A 73 15.02 31.01 26.91
CA THR A 73 15.45 31.16 25.51
C THR A 73 16.27 29.95 25.06
N ILE A 74 15.83 29.27 24.00
CA ILE A 74 16.46 28.10 23.40
C ILE A 74 17.54 28.53 22.41
N LEU A 75 17.20 29.42 21.47
CA LEU A 75 18.08 29.88 20.40
C LEU A 75 17.64 31.23 19.84
N VAL A 76 18.51 31.85 19.03
CA VAL A 76 18.22 33.07 18.27
C VAL A 76 18.14 32.71 16.79
N LEU A 77 17.01 33.05 16.15
CA LEU A 77 16.82 32.94 14.71
C LEU A 77 17.06 34.28 14.03
N GLU A 78 17.72 34.25 12.89
CA GLU A 78 17.74 35.36 11.93
C GLU A 78 16.64 35.15 10.89
N THR A 79 15.66 36.06 10.88
CA THR A 79 14.54 36.06 9.94
C THR A 79 14.73 37.17 8.91
N ALA A 80 14.49 36.87 7.62
CA ALA A 80 14.57 37.87 6.57
C ALA A 80 13.35 38.79 6.65
N GLY A 81 13.53 40.01 7.16
CA GLY A 81 12.46 40.99 7.24
C GLY A 81 12.11 41.60 5.89
N ALA A 82 10.92 41.27 5.36
CA ALA A 82 10.04 42.16 4.58
C ALA A 82 8.70 41.47 4.29
N ALA A 83 7.62 42.21 4.56
CA ALA A 83 6.26 42.16 3.99
C ALA A 83 5.60 40.78 3.81
N ALA A 84 4.35 40.67 4.28
CA ALA A 84 3.45 39.59 3.90
C ALA A 84 3.34 39.49 2.37
N ALA A 85 4.19 38.66 1.78
CA ALA A 85 3.98 38.10 0.46
C ALA A 85 2.79 37.15 0.59
N PRO A 86 1.87 37.10 -0.39
CA PRO A 86 0.78 36.13 -0.37
C PRO A 86 1.39 34.75 -0.17
N ALA A 87 0.75 33.94 0.68
CA ALA A 87 1.07 32.54 0.81
C ALA A 87 1.33 31.97 -0.59
N PRO A 88 2.40 31.16 -0.79
CA PRO A 88 2.51 30.42 -2.03
C PRO A 88 1.18 29.69 -2.18
N ALA A 89 0.46 29.99 -3.27
CA ALA A 89 -0.74 29.29 -3.61
C ALA A 89 -0.43 27.80 -3.44
N PRO A 90 -1.33 27.02 -2.81
CA PRO A 90 -1.12 25.58 -2.70
C PRO A 90 -0.69 25.13 -4.08
N THR A 91 0.47 24.48 -4.17
CA THR A 91 0.87 23.79 -5.40
C THR A 91 -0.33 22.97 -5.75
N SER A 92 -1.07 23.46 -6.74
CA SER A 92 -2.26 22.84 -7.24
C SER A 92 -1.85 21.39 -7.44
N GLN A 93 -2.65 20.46 -6.92
CA GLN A 93 -2.71 19.13 -7.51
C GLN A 93 -2.51 19.31 -9.01
N PRO A 94 -1.56 18.60 -9.65
CA PRO A 94 -1.33 18.76 -11.07
C PRO A 94 -2.68 18.84 -11.73
N ALA A 95 -2.99 19.98 -12.36
CA ALA A 95 -4.29 20.22 -12.97
C ALA A 95 -4.64 18.93 -13.72
N ALA A 96 -5.81 18.35 -13.42
CA ALA A 96 -6.22 17.09 -14.02
C ALA A 96 -5.88 17.17 -15.50
N ALA A 97 -4.97 16.29 -15.94
CA ALA A 97 -4.47 16.34 -17.31
C ALA A 97 -5.70 16.41 -18.23
N PRO A 98 -5.72 17.29 -19.24
CA PRO A 98 -6.88 17.41 -20.12
C PRO A 98 -7.27 16.01 -20.58
N PRO A 99 -8.58 15.66 -20.51
CA PRO A 99 -9.01 14.30 -20.80
C PRO A 99 -8.44 13.87 -22.14
N PRO A 100 -7.87 12.65 -22.24
CA PRO A 100 -7.25 12.19 -23.46
C PRO A 100 -8.22 12.33 -24.64
N VAL A 101 -7.74 12.88 -25.75
CA VAL A 101 -8.57 13.11 -26.95
C VAL A 101 -9.14 11.78 -27.42
N ALA A 102 -10.47 11.68 -27.50
CA ALA A 102 -11.15 10.47 -27.92
C ALA A 102 -10.76 10.12 -29.37
N PRO A 103 -10.20 8.92 -29.64
CA PRO A 103 -9.87 8.51 -30.99
C PRO A 103 -11.14 8.17 -31.78
N ALA A 104 -11.10 8.36 -33.10
CA ALA A 104 -12.16 7.86 -33.97
C ALA A 104 -12.12 6.33 -33.99
N ALA A 105 -13.26 5.69 -33.70
CA ALA A 105 -13.38 4.24 -33.77
C ALA A 105 -13.14 3.75 -35.20
N ALA A 106 -12.45 2.62 -35.32
CA ALA A 106 -12.31 1.91 -36.59
C ALA A 106 -13.63 1.23 -36.98
N SER A 107 -13.68 0.64 -38.17
CA SER A 107 -14.80 -0.17 -38.65
C SER A 107 -14.32 -1.52 -39.14
N TYR A 108 -14.90 -2.62 -38.64
CA TYR A 108 -14.67 -3.96 -39.13
C TYR A 108 -15.90 -4.48 -39.90
N SER A 109 -15.69 -5.12 -41.05
CA SER A 109 -16.74 -5.64 -41.94
C SER A 109 -16.68 -7.16 -42.15
N GLY A 110 -15.78 -7.86 -41.44
CA GLY A 110 -15.67 -9.31 -41.52
C GLY A 110 -16.76 -10.04 -40.70
N LYS A 111 -16.76 -11.36 -40.76
CA LYS A 111 -17.70 -12.20 -39.99
C LYS A 111 -17.19 -12.41 -38.57
N ALA A 112 -18.09 -12.41 -37.60
CA ALA A 112 -17.80 -12.84 -36.23
C ALA A 112 -18.03 -14.34 -36.08
N GLU A 113 -17.10 -15.06 -35.46
CA GLU A 113 -17.28 -16.48 -35.12
C GLU A 113 -18.07 -16.67 -33.82
N ILE A 114 -18.04 -15.69 -32.91
CA ILE A 114 -18.75 -15.71 -31.62
C ILE A 114 -19.52 -14.41 -31.46
N GLU A 115 -20.73 -14.48 -30.90
CA GLU A 115 -21.54 -13.31 -30.53
C GLU A 115 -21.97 -13.39 -29.07
N CYS A 116 -21.91 -12.28 -28.35
CA CYS A 116 -22.28 -12.22 -26.93
C CYS A 116 -22.92 -10.89 -26.55
N ASP A 117 -23.67 -10.91 -25.44
CA ASP A 117 -24.20 -9.69 -24.83
C ASP A 117 -23.08 -8.94 -24.08
N MET A 118 -22.24 -9.71 -23.38
CA MET A 118 -21.16 -9.20 -22.56
C MET A 118 -19.83 -9.87 -22.90
N LEU A 119 -18.88 -9.07 -23.35
CA LEU A 119 -17.47 -9.45 -23.46
C LEU A 119 -16.70 -8.93 -22.25
N VAL A 120 -15.90 -9.78 -21.59
CA VAL A 120 -14.95 -9.35 -20.57
C VAL A 120 -13.53 -9.68 -21.01
N LEU A 121 -12.65 -8.67 -21.06
CA LEU A 121 -11.24 -8.83 -21.48
C LEU A 121 -10.31 -8.86 -20.26
N GLY A 122 -9.85 -10.06 -19.91
CA GLY A 122 -8.98 -10.36 -18.78
C GLY A 122 -9.73 -11.08 -17.66
N ALA A 123 -9.15 -12.16 -17.12
CA ALA A 123 -9.75 -12.99 -16.08
C ALA A 123 -9.12 -12.78 -14.69
N GLY A 124 -8.60 -11.58 -14.41
CA GLY A 124 -8.19 -11.17 -13.06
C GLY A 124 -9.38 -10.98 -12.11
N PRO A 125 -9.14 -10.59 -10.84
CA PRO A 125 -10.18 -10.39 -9.82
C PRO A 125 -11.39 -9.60 -10.30
N GLY A 126 -11.17 -8.44 -10.93
CA GLY A 126 -12.28 -7.66 -11.50
C GLY A 126 -12.96 -8.37 -12.67
N GLY A 127 -12.19 -8.93 -13.59
CA GLY A 127 -12.72 -9.53 -14.81
C GLY A 127 -13.59 -10.76 -14.58
N TYR A 128 -13.10 -11.75 -13.82
CA TYR A 128 -13.94 -12.93 -13.56
C TYR A 128 -15.16 -12.58 -12.69
N SER A 129 -15.03 -11.63 -11.76
CA SER A 129 -16.16 -11.18 -10.93
C SER A 129 -17.22 -10.48 -11.77
N ALA A 130 -16.81 -9.61 -12.69
CA ALA A 130 -17.70 -8.96 -13.66
C ALA A 130 -18.37 -9.99 -14.58
N ALA A 131 -17.62 -10.95 -15.12
CA ALA A 131 -18.16 -12.00 -16.00
C ALA A 131 -19.16 -12.89 -15.26
N PHE A 132 -18.86 -13.27 -14.01
CA PHE A 132 -19.76 -14.10 -13.20
C PHE A 132 -21.01 -13.33 -12.80
N ARG A 133 -20.88 -12.07 -12.37
CA ARG A 133 -22.03 -11.21 -12.07
C ARG A 133 -22.90 -10.98 -13.30
N ALA A 134 -22.28 -10.77 -14.47
CA ALA A 134 -22.99 -10.60 -15.74
C ALA A 134 -23.80 -11.84 -16.13
N ALA A 135 -23.21 -13.03 -15.97
CA ALA A 135 -23.89 -14.30 -16.20
C ALA A 135 -25.02 -14.54 -15.18
N ASP A 136 -24.81 -14.19 -13.91
CA ASP A 136 -25.83 -14.28 -12.85
C ASP A 136 -27.02 -13.32 -13.12
N LEU A 137 -26.79 -12.23 -13.86
CA LEU A 137 -27.82 -11.31 -14.37
C LEU A 137 -28.46 -11.76 -15.70
N GLY A 138 -28.08 -12.93 -16.21
CA GLY A 138 -28.68 -13.54 -17.40
C GLY A 138 -28.12 -13.08 -18.74
N MET A 139 -26.98 -12.37 -18.77
CA MET A 139 -26.32 -11.98 -20.02
C MET A 139 -25.49 -13.14 -20.60
N ASN A 140 -25.59 -13.38 -21.90
CA ASN A 140 -24.68 -14.29 -22.60
C ASN A 140 -23.26 -13.70 -22.57
N THR A 141 -22.38 -14.33 -21.80
CA THR A 141 -21.10 -13.75 -21.41
C THR A 141 -19.90 -14.55 -21.92
N VAL A 142 -18.98 -13.86 -22.57
CA VAL A 142 -17.68 -14.39 -23.04
C VAL A 142 -16.55 -13.73 -22.26
N LEU A 143 -15.66 -14.54 -21.68
CA LEU A 143 -14.47 -14.11 -20.96
C LEU A 143 -13.21 -14.45 -21.77
N VAL A 144 -12.43 -13.45 -22.13
CA VAL A 144 -11.17 -13.62 -22.88
C VAL A 144 -9.99 -13.50 -21.93
N GLU A 145 -9.14 -14.52 -21.89
CA GLU A 145 -7.93 -14.54 -21.07
C GLU A 145 -6.76 -15.09 -21.88
N ARG A 146 -5.57 -14.48 -21.78
CA ARG A 146 -4.41 -14.91 -22.57
C ARG A 146 -3.70 -16.13 -21.99
N TYR A 147 -3.94 -16.45 -20.72
CA TYR A 147 -3.38 -17.61 -20.03
C TYR A 147 -4.39 -18.75 -19.87
N ASP A 148 -3.90 -19.96 -19.61
CA ASP A 148 -4.75 -21.14 -19.45
C ASP A 148 -5.53 -21.18 -18.12
N THR A 149 -5.20 -20.28 -17.17
CA THR A 149 -5.84 -20.22 -15.84
C THR A 149 -6.51 -18.87 -15.60
N LEU A 150 -7.67 -18.92 -14.93
CA LEU A 150 -8.38 -17.74 -14.45
C LEU A 150 -7.75 -17.21 -13.14
N GLY A 151 -8.21 -16.05 -12.68
CA GLY A 151 -7.79 -15.39 -11.45
C GLY A 151 -6.67 -14.37 -11.62
N GLY A 152 -6.10 -14.26 -12.82
CA GLY A 152 -5.11 -13.27 -13.23
C GLY A 152 -3.90 -13.18 -12.29
N VAL A 153 -3.33 -11.98 -12.16
CA VAL A 153 -2.13 -11.73 -11.35
C VAL A 153 -2.35 -12.13 -9.89
N CYS A 154 -3.46 -11.71 -9.27
CA CYS A 154 -3.67 -11.88 -7.84
C CYS A 154 -3.67 -13.35 -7.41
N LEU A 155 -4.33 -14.24 -8.17
CA LEU A 155 -4.37 -15.65 -7.84
C LEU A 155 -3.08 -16.39 -8.25
N ASN A 156 -2.55 -16.11 -9.44
CA ASN A 156 -1.51 -16.95 -10.02
C ASN A 156 -0.09 -16.51 -9.61
N VAL A 157 0.17 -15.20 -9.52
CA VAL A 157 1.53 -14.63 -9.38
C VAL A 157 1.55 -13.37 -8.50
N GLY A 158 0.69 -13.33 -7.48
CA GLY A 158 0.49 -12.16 -6.63
C GLY A 158 -0.03 -12.55 -5.23
N CYS A 159 -1.19 -12.01 -4.86
CA CYS A 159 -1.81 -12.12 -3.54
C CYS A 159 -1.74 -13.54 -2.94
N ILE A 160 -2.22 -14.55 -3.66
CA ILE A 160 -2.42 -15.89 -3.11
C ILE A 160 -1.09 -16.62 -2.86
N PRO A 161 -0.19 -16.75 -3.84
CA PRO A 161 1.10 -17.36 -3.58
C PRO A 161 1.95 -16.57 -2.58
N SER A 162 1.90 -15.22 -2.58
CA SER A 162 2.67 -14.45 -1.60
C SER A 162 2.17 -14.69 -0.18
N LYS A 163 0.85 -14.69 0.04
CA LYS A 163 0.23 -14.91 1.37
C LYS A 163 0.44 -16.36 1.86
N ALA A 164 0.40 -17.34 0.96
CA ALA A 164 0.70 -18.73 1.31
C ALA A 164 2.16 -18.91 1.81
N LEU A 165 3.10 -18.20 1.19
CA LEU A 165 4.51 -18.20 1.60
C LEU A 165 4.72 -17.39 2.87
N LEU A 166 4.09 -16.23 2.99
CA LEU A 166 4.15 -15.38 4.19
C LEU A 166 3.59 -16.09 5.43
N HIS A 167 2.49 -16.84 5.29
CA HIS A 167 1.98 -17.67 6.39
C HIS A 167 2.99 -18.73 6.82
N THR A 168 3.63 -19.41 5.86
CA THR A 168 4.71 -20.35 6.21
C THR A 168 5.85 -19.65 6.92
N ALA A 169 6.25 -18.47 6.44
CA ALA A 169 7.31 -17.66 7.05
C ALA A 169 6.94 -17.21 8.47
N SER A 170 5.71 -16.75 8.69
CA SER A 170 5.26 -16.28 10.01
C SER A 170 5.30 -17.41 11.04
N VAL A 171 4.88 -18.62 10.67
CA VAL A 171 4.95 -19.79 11.57
C VAL A 171 6.41 -20.15 11.88
N VAL A 172 7.31 -20.07 10.89
CA VAL A 172 8.75 -20.33 11.10
C VAL A 172 9.39 -19.27 12.01
N ASP A 173 8.93 -18.02 11.94
CA ASP A 173 9.43 -16.98 12.83
C ASP A 173 8.82 -17.09 14.24
N GLU A 174 7.54 -17.43 14.36
CA GLU A 174 6.86 -17.65 15.64
C GLU A 174 7.55 -18.73 16.48
N VAL A 175 7.94 -19.87 15.87
CA VAL A 175 8.63 -20.94 16.60
C VAL A 175 10.00 -20.51 17.15
N LYS A 176 10.62 -19.44 16.64
CA LYS A 176 11.89 -18.91 17.16
C LYS A 176 11.71 -18.16 18.48
N HIS A 177 10.50 -17.72 18.79
CA HIS A 177 10.16 -17.02 20.04
C HIS A 177 9.71 -17.98 21.15
N LEU A 178 9.24 -19.18 20.79
CA LEU A 178 8.79 -20.18 21.77
C LEU A 178 9.83 -20.64 22.81
N PRO A 179 11.17 -20.57 22.58
CA PRO A 179 12.15 -20.80 23.64
C PRO A 179 12.00 -19.87 24.84
N ASP A 180 11.53 -18.63 24.64
CA ASP A 180 11.25 -17.68 25.74
C ASP A 180 10.08 -18.16 26.61
N HIS A 181 9.23 -19.05 26.07
CA HIS A 181 8.15 -19.73 26.77
C HIS A 181 8.55 -21.14 27.26
N GLY A 182 9.83 -21.52 27.14
CA GLY A 182 10.35 -22.83 27.53
C GLY A 182 10.09 -23.97 26.55
N ILE A 183 9.72 -23.67 25.30
CA ILE A 183 9.48 -24.69 24.25
C ILE A 183 10.51 -24.52 23.13
N SER A 184 11.40 -25.50 22.99
CA SER A 184 12.50 -25.43 22.03
C SER A 184 12.27 -26.34 20.82
N PHE A 185 12.60 -25.81 19.64
CA PHE A 185 12.69 -26.56 18.39
C PHE A 185 14.13 -26.49 17.84
N GLY A 186 14.54 -27.50 17.08
CA GLY A 186 15.75 -27.39 16.26
C GLY A 186 15.53 -26.45 15.06
N ALA A 187 16.62 -26.02 14.41
CA ALA A 187 16.53 -25.25 13.18
C ALA A 187 15.76 -26.04 12.09
N PRO A 188 14.84 -25.39 11.35
CA PRO A 188 14.03 -26.08 10.36
C PRO A 188 14.89 -26.60 9.20
N GLN A 189 14.60 -27.83 8.75
CA GLN A 189 15.16 -28.37 7.52
C GLN A 189 14.26 -27.95 6.35
N ILE A 190 14.78 -27.11 5.46
CA ILE A 190 13.98 -26.51 4.38
C ILE A 190 14.06 -27.37 3.12
N ASP A 191 12.92 -27.95 2.72
CA ASP A 191 12.72 -28.58 1.41
C ASP A 191 11.99 -27.60 0.47
N LEU A 192 12.77 -26.91 -0.37
CA LEU A 192 12.26 -25.92 -1.31
C LEU A 192 11.34 -26.53 -2.38
N GLY A 193 11.52 -27.81 -2.71
CA GLY A 193 10.64 -28.52 -3.63
C GLY A 193 9.23 -28.66 -3.06
N LYS A 194 9.13 -29.09 -1.80
CA LYS A 194 7.85 -29.21 -1.09
C LYS A 194 7.18 -27.87 -0.83
N LEU A 195 7.95 -26.83 -0.46
CA LEU A 195 7.41 -25.49 -0.25
C LEU A 195 6.77 -24.93 -1.53
N ARG A 196 7.45 -25.09 -2.68
CA ARG A 196 6.89 -24.73 -3.99
C ARG A 196 5.65 -25.54 -4.32
N ALA A 197 5.70 -26.86 -4.14
CA ALA A 197 4.57 -27.74 -4.43
C ALA A 197 3.32 -27.40 -3.58
N PHE A 198 3.51 -27.00 -2.31
CA PHE A 198 2.44 -26.50 -1.45
C PHE A 198 1.81 -25.22 -2.04
N LYS A 199 2.62 -24.21 -2.33
CA LYS A 199 2.19 -22.95 -2.96
C LYS A 199 1.42 -23.22 -4.27
N ASP A 200 1.99 -24.03 -5.15
CA ASP A 200 1.38 -24.39 -6.45
C ASP A 200 0.08 -25.20 -6.27
N GLY A 201 -0.01 -26.04 -5.24
CA GLY A 201 -1.22 -26.76 -4.87
C GLY A 201 -2.37 -25.84 -4.47
N VAL A 202 -2.08 -24.77 -3.71
CA VAL A 202 -3.07 -23.73 -3.35
C VAL A 202 -3.58 -23.02 -4.60
N ILE A 203 -2.68 -22.58 -5.48
CA ILE A 203 -3.04 -21.94 -6.76
C ILE A 203 -3.92 -22.88 -7.58
N LYS A 204 -3.48 -24.13 -7.79
CA LYS A 204 -4.20 -25.13 -8.61
C LYS A 204 -5.61 -25.41 -8.09
N LYS A 205 -5.79 -25.50 -6.77
CA LYS A 205 -7.10 -25.71 -6.15
C LYS A 205 -8.05 -24.57 -6.48
N LEU A 206 -7.58 -23.33 -6.35
CA LEU A 206 -8.39 -22.13 -6.56
C LEU A 206 -8.66 -21.87 -8.05
N THR A 207 -7.68 -22.06 -8.93
CA THR A 207 -7.88 -21.92 -10.38
C THR A 207 -8.84 -22.99 -10.91
N GLY A 208 -8.74 -24.23 -10.42
CA GLY A 208 -9.71 -25.29 -10.70
C GLY A 208 -11.13 -24.93 -10.24
N GLY A 209 -11.26 -24.31 -9.06
CA GLY A 209 -12.53 -23.79 -8.56
C GLY A 209 -13.13 -22.69 -9.46
N LEU A 210 -12.32 -21.71 -9.89
CA LEU A 210 -12.75 -20.66 -10.82
C LEU A 210 -13.21 -21.24 -12.16
N ALA A 211 -12.47 -22.20 -12.73
CA ALA A 211 -12.87 -22.87 -13.97
C ALA A 211 -14.21 -23.63 -13.82
N GLY A 212 -14.40 -24.31 -12.68
CA GLY A 212 -15.68 -24.95 -12.34
C GLY A 212 -16.84 -23.95 -12.24
N MET A 213 -16.62 -22.80 -11.59
CA MET A 213 -17.62 -21.74 -11.46
C MET A 213 -17.97 -21.08 -12.80
N ALA A 214 -16.98 -20.84 -13.67
CA ALA A 214 -17.23 -20.31 -15.02
C ALA A 214 -18.13 -21.27 -15.82
N LYS A 215 -17.83 -22.57 -15.78
CA LYS A 215 -18.65 -23.61 -16.41
C LYS A 215 -20.06 -23.67 -15.84
N ALA A 216 -20.20 -23.63 -14.51
CA ALA A 216 -21.52 -23.67 -13.84
C ALA A 216 -22.40 -22.47 -14.23
N ARG A 217 -21.79 -21.30 -14.46
CA ARG A 217 -22.45 -20.07 -14.94
C ARG A 217 -22.61 -19.99 -16.45
N LYS A 218 -22.15 -20.99 -17.20
CA LYS A 218 -22.15 -21.02 -18.67
C LYS A 218 -21.42 -19.82 -19.30
N VAL A 219 -20.37 -19.33 -18.64
CA VAL A 219 -19.46 -18.33 -19.22
C VAL A 219 -18.53 -19.03 -20.20
N GLU A 220 -18.53 -18.62 -21.45
CA GLU A 220 -17.57 -19.14 -22.45
C GLU A 220 -16.21 -18.48 -22.21
N VAL A 221 -15.19 -19.30 -21.96
CA VAL A 221 -13.81 -18.82 -21.80
C VAL A 221 -13.05 -19.03 -23.11
N VAL A 222 -12.55 -17.95 -23.69
CA VAL A 222 -11.72 -17.98 -24.90
C VAL A 222 -10.28 -17.66 -24.54
N THR A 223 -9.41 -18.66 -24.64
CA THR A 223 -7.98 -18.49 -24.32
C THR A 223 -7.22 -17.89 -25.50
N GLY A 224 -6.71 -16.68 -25.34
CA GLY A 224 -5.90 -15.99 -26.34
C GLY A 224 -5.70 -14.50 -26.08
N VAL A 225 -4.89 -13.86 -26.92
CA VAL A 225 -4.61 -12.41 -26.80
C VAL A 225 -5.68 -11.61 -27.52
N GLY A 226 -6.51 -10.90 -26.75
CA GLY A 226 -7.58 -10.04 -27.25
C GLY A 226 -7.12 -8.64 -27.63
N VAL A 227 -7.51 -8.17 -28.81
CA VAL A 227 -7.26 -6.80 -29.31
C VAL A 227 -8.53 -6.28 -30.00
N PHE A 228 -8.96 -5.07 -29.65
CA PHE A 228 -10.13 -4.45 -30.30
C PHE A 228 -9.87 -4.22 -31.79
N LEU A 229 -10.85 -4.55 -32.63
CA LEU A 229 -10.86 -4.25 -34.05
C LEU A 229 -11.65 -2.97 -34.35
N ASP A 230 -12.76 -2.79 -33.65
CA ASP A 230 -13.62 -1.60 -33.66
C ASP A 230 -14.38 -1.48 -32.32
N SER A 231 -15.46 -0.69 -32.28
CA SER A 231 -16.27 -0.46 -31.08
C SER A 231 -17.13 -1.67 -30.64
N HIS A 232 -17.27 -2.72 -31.45
CA HIS A 232 -18.14 -3.88 -31.19
C HIS A 232 -17.49 -5.23 -31.53
N HIS A 233 -16.22 -5.26 -31.93
CA HIS A 233 -15.49 -6.48 -32.28
C HIS A 233 -14.13 -6.58 -31.58
N LEU A 234 -13.84 -7.76 -31.06
CA LEU A 234 -12.53 -8.14 -30.51
C LEU A 234 -11.95 -9.29 -31.33
N GLU A 235 -10.71 -9.14 -31.81
CA GLU A 235 -9.93 -10.25 -32.36
C GLU A 235 -9.16 -10.92 -31.22
N VAL A 236 -9.24 -12.24 -31.12
CA VAL A 236 -8.51 -13.06 -30.17
C VAL A 236 -7.55 -13.96 -30.94
N ALA A 237 -6.25 -13.74 -30.74
CA ALA A 237 -5.22 -14.66 -31.23
C ALA A 237 -5.22 -15.92 -30.36
N VAL A 238 -5.71 -17.03 -30.91
CA VAL A 238 -5.87 -18.33 -30.24
C VAL A 238 -4.83 -19.32 -30.77
N ALA A 239 -4.64 -20.44 -30.07
CA ALA A 239 -3.84 -21.54 -30.61
C ALA A 239 -4.43 -22.01 -31.95
N GLY A 240 -3.65 -21.88 -33.03
CA GLY A 240 -4.07 -22.30 -34.38
C GLY A 240 -4.78 -21.23 -35.22
N GLY A 241 -4.85 -19.98 -34.79
CA GLY A 241 -5.36 -18.90 -35.64
C GLY A 241 -5.91 -17.70 -34.89
N LYS A 242 -7.01 -17.15 -35.39
CA LYS A 242 -7.70 -15.98 -34.84
C LYS A 242 -9.19 -16.28 -34.76
N LYS A 243 -9.85 -15.74 -33.73
CA LYS A 243 -11.31 -15.70 -33.61
C LYS A 243 -11.73 -14.24 -33.42
N THR A 244 -12.87 -13.89 -33.97
CA THR A 244 -13.51 -12.59 -33.86
C THR A 244 -14.78 -12.75 -33.03
N ILE A 245 -14.88 -11.94 -31.99
CA ILE A 245 -16.03 -11.91 -31.09
C ILE A 245 -16.76 -10.59 -31.32
N ARG A 246 -18.03 -10.65 -31.73
CA ARG A 246 -18.94 -9.51 -31.70
C ARG A 246 -19.60 -9.41 -30.33
N PHE A 247 -19.67 -8.20 -29.78
CA PHE A 247 -20.26 -7.96 -28.47
C PHE A 247 -21.24 -6.81 -28.49
N ALA A 248 -22.27 -6.86 -27.63
CA ALA A 248 -23.15 -5.71 -27.39
C ALA A 248 -22.52 -4.71 -26.39
N LYS A 249 -21.87 -5.23 -25.33
CA LYS A 249 -21.18 -4.45 -24.29
C LYS A 249 -19.83 -5.11 -23.97
N ALA A 250 -18.86 -4.34 -23.52
CA ALA A 250 -17.56 -4.86 -23.13
C ALA A 250 -17.08 -4.30 -21.78
N ILE A 251 -16.43 -5.13 -20.97
CA ILE A 251 -15.73 -4.74 -19.75
C ILE A 251 -14.24 -5.03 -19.93
N ILE A 252 -13.42 -3.97 -19.91
CA ILE A 252 -11.96 -4.06 -19.99
C ILE A 252 -11.39 -4.30 -18.58
N ALA A 253 -10.81 -5.47 -18.36
CA ALA A 253 -10.18 -5.90 -17.11
C ALA A 253 -8.73 -6.37 -17.32
N ALA A 254 -8.01 -5.74 -18.26
CA ALA A 254 -6.67 -6.13 -18.71
C ALA A 254 -5.54 -5.89 -17.68
N GLY A 255 -5.87 -5.32 -16.52
CA GLY A 255 -4.99 -5.17 -15.37
C GLY A 255 -3.71 -4.36 -15.63
N SER A 256 -2.65 -4.75 -14.93
CA SER A 256 -1.34 -4.10 -14.95
C SER A 256 -0.21 -5.12 -15.10
N GLN A 257 1.04 -4.65 -15.16
CA GLN A 257 2.25 -5.46 -15.20
C GLN A 257 3.40 -4.80 -14.44
N ALA A 258 4.41 -5.56 -14.02
CA ALA A 258 5.59 -5.02 -13.35
C ALA A 258 6.31 -3.99 -14.24
N VAL A 259 6.83 -2.93 -13.61
CA VAL A 259 7.71 -1.96 -14.28
C VAL A 259 9.08 -2.57 -14.48
N LYS A 260 9.61 -2.48 -15.71
CA LYS A 260 10.99 -2.84 -16.02
C LYS A 260 11.89 -1.61 -15.91
N LEU A 261 13.12 -1.80 -15.41
CA LEU A 261 14.17 -0.78 -15.39
C LEU A 261 15.10 -0.99 -16.59
N PRO A 262 15.05 -0.16 -17.65
CA PRO A 262 15.74 -0.44 -18.91
C PRO A 262 17.27 -0.51 -18.82
N PHE A 263 17.86 0.07 -17.77
CA PHE A 263 19.31 0.07 -17.55
C PHE A 263 19.83 -1.21 -16.88
N LEU A 264 18.95 -2.07 -16.35
CA LEU A 264 19.35 -3.37 -15.81
C LEU A 264 19.45 -4.39 -16.96
N PRO A 265 20.45 -5.27 -16.95
CA PRO A 265 20.57 -6.32 -17.96
C PRO A 265 19.46 -7.36 -17.80
N GLU A 266 19.15 -8.07 -18.88
CA GLU A 266 18.29 -9.26 -18.79
C GLU A 266 19.16 -10.43 -18.26
N ASP A 267 18.87 -10.90 -17.05
CA ASP A 267 19.54 -12.01 -16.38
C ASP A 267 18.52 -12.77 -15.52
N PRO A 268 18.53 -14.11 -15.45
CA PRO A 268 17.57 -14.87 -14.65
C PRO A 268 17.61 -14.59 -13.13
N ARG A 269 18.68 -13.94 -12.63
CA ARG A 269 18.82 -13.48 -11.24
C ARG A 269 18.23 -12.08 -11.01
N ILE A 270 17.82 -11.38 -12.06
CA ILE A 270 17.07 -10.12 -11.97
C ILE A 270 15.61 -10.45 -12.23
N VAL A 271 14.81 -10.45 -11.18
CA VAL A 271 13.43 -10.93 -11.18
C VAL A 271 12.45 -9.81 -10.85
N ASP A 272 11.22 -9.95 -11.33
CA ASP A 272 10.09 -9.25 -10.76
C ASP A 272 9.44 -10.10 -9.65
N SER A 273 8.27 -9.68 -9.16
CA SER A 273 7.52 -10.45 -8.16
C SER A 273 7.16 -11.86 -8.64
N THR A 274 6.95 -12.08 -9.94
CA THR A 274 6.65 -13.42 -10.47
C THR A 274 7.85 -14.33 -10.30
N GLY A 275 9.04 -13.87 -10.72
CA GLY A 275 10.27 -14.67 -10.58
C GLY A 275 10.65 -14.93 -9.11
N ALA A 276 10.37 -14.00 -8.21
CA ALA A 276 10.53 -14.22 -6.76
C ALA A 276 9.58 -15.32 -6.23
N LEU A 277 8.31 -15.33 -6.67
CA LEU A 277 7.32 -16.33 -6.26
C LEU A 277 7.56 -17.73 -6.84
N GLU A 278 8.44 -17.87 -7.83
CA GLU A 278 8.89 -19.17 -8.34
C GLU A 278 9.82 -19.91 -7.37
N LEU A 279 10.42 -19.19 -6.40
CA LEU A 279 11.33 -19.75 -5.38
C LEU A 279 12.37 -20.73 -5.96
N LYS A 280 13.06 -20.33 -7.03
CA LYS A 280 14.02 -21.20 -7.75
C LYS A 280 15.18 -21.68 -6.88
N SER A 281 15.62 -20.85 -5.95
CA SER A 281 16.74 -21.12 -5.03
C SER A 281 16.61 -20.26 -3.77
N ILE A 282 17.43 -20.56 -2.76
CA ILE A 282 17.64 -19.71 -1.59
C ILE A 282 18.98 -18.98 -1.81
N PRO A 283 18.97 -17.70 -2.26
CA PRO A 283 20.19 -16.91 -2.42
C PRO A 283 20.85 -16.64 -1.06
N LYS A 284 22.14 -16.24 -1.02
CA LYS A 284 22.75 -15.79 0.23
C LYS A 284 22.39 -14.34 0.51
N ARG A 285 22.42 -13.49 -0.52
CA ARG A 285 22.10 -12.07 -0.44
C ARG A 285 21.18 -11.65 -1.57
N MET A 286 20.15 -10.89 -1.23
CA MET A 286 19.14 -10.40 -2.16
C MET A 286 18.99 -8.89 -2.05
N LEU A 287 18.93 -8.20 -3.18
CA LEU A 287 18.55 -6.80 -3.26
C LEU A 287 17.07 -6.67 -3.60
N VAL A 288 16.36 -5.80 -2.90
CA VAL A 288 15.00 -5.37 -3.24
C VAL A 288 15.05 -3.91 -3.71
N ILE A 289 14.71 -3.67 -4.97
CA ILE A 289 14.62 -2.34 -5.56
C ILE A 289 13.17 -1.85 -5.49
N GLY A 290 12.92 -0.89 -4.61
CA GLY A 290 11.61 -0.35 -4.28
C GLY A 290 11.11 -0.87 -2.92
N GLY A 291 10.92 0.05 -1.98
CA GLY A 291 10.48 -0.17 -0.59
C GLY A 291 8.97 -0.23 -0.41
N GLY A 292 8.24 -0.63 -1.46
CA GLY A 292 6.79 -0.83 -1.42
C GLY A 292 6.39 -2.20 -0.85
N ILE A 293 5.09 -2.37 -0.59
CA ILE A 293 4.51 -3.56 0.05
C ILE A 293 4.99 -4.87 -0.59
N ILE A 294 4.93 -5.00 -1.92
CA ILE A 294 5.32 -6.24 -2.63
C ILE A 294 6.78 -6.61 -2.37
N GLY A 295 7.68 -5.63 -2.41
CA GLY A 295 9.10 -5.85 -2.15
C GLY A 295 9.35 -6.32 -0.72
N LEU A 296 8.69 -5.69 0.25
CA LEU A 296 8.84 -6.00 1.68
C LEU A 296 8.18 -7.33 2.08
N GLU A 297 7.05 -7.70 1.46
CA GLU A 297 6.47 -9.04 1.59
C GLU A 297 7.46 -10.12 1.11
N MET A 298 8.09 -9.92 -0.05
CA MET A 298 9.09 -10.87 -0.55
C MET A 298 10.37 -10.87 0.29
N ALA A 299 10.83 -9.70 0.76
CA ALA A 299 11.94 -9.61 1.70
C ALA A 299 11.68 -10.42 2.97
N THR A 300 10.45 -10.38 3.50
CA THR A 300 10.04 -11.14 4.67
C THR A 300 10.17 -12.64 4.41
N VAL A 301 9.57 -13.14 3.31
CA VAL A 301 9.65 -14.57 2.94
C VAL A 301 11.10 -15.03 2.79
N TYR A 302 11.89 -14.33 1.98
CA TYR A 302 13.28 -14.72 1.71
C TYR A 302 14.17 -14.60 2.96
N SER A 303 13.97 -13.57 3.78
CA SER A 303 14.71 -13.42 5.03
C SER A 303 14.47 -14.58 5.99
N THR A 304 13.21 -15.02 6.14
CA THR A 304 12.87 -16.17 6.98
C THR A 304 13.49 -17.48 6.46
N LEU A 305 13.66 -17.62 5.14
CA LEU A 305 14.38 -18.73 4.52
C LEU A 305 15.92 -18.64 4.68
N GLY A 306 16.44 -17.60 5.33
CA GLY A 306 17.86 -17.43 5.65
C GLY A 306 18.62 -16.45 4.76
N VAL A 307 17.93 -15.71 3.90
CA VAL A 307 18.57 -14.75 2.98
C VAL A 307 18.82 -13.41 3.67
N ARG A 308 20.00 -12.81 3.45
CA ARG A 308 20.26 -11.43 3.88
C ARG A 308 19.75 -10.42 2.85
N ILE A 309 19.01 -9.42 3.31
CA ILE A 309 18.31 -8.49 2.43
C ILE A 309 18.96 -7.11 2.46
N ASP A 310 19.15 -6.50 1.29
CA ASP A 310 19.24 -5.04 1.17
C ASP A 310 17.97 -4.52 0.51
N VAL A 311 17.50 -3.35 0.93
CA VAL A 311 16.43 -2.63 0.25
C VAL A 311 16.90 -1.25 -0.16
N VAL A 312 16.57 -0.84 -1.38
CA VAL A 312 16.80 0.52 -1.87
C VAL A 312 15.46 1.17 -2.23
N GLU A 313 15.27 2.39 -1.76
CA GLU A 313 14.09 3.21 -2.02
C GLU A 313 14.53 4.63 -2.38
N MET A 314 13.97 5.14 -3.48
CA MET A 314 14.27 6.48 -3.97
C MET A 314 13.62 7.56 -3.10
N LEU A 315 12.51 7.23 -2.44
CA LEU A 315 11.79 8.10 -1.53
C LEU A 315 12.37 8.05 -0.11
N ASP A 316 11.82 8.88 0.76
CA ASP A 316 12.27 9.10 2.13
C ASP A 316 11.79 8.07 3.15
N GLY A 317 11.04 7.06 2.71
CA GLY A 317 10.49 6.03 3.58
C GLY A 317 9.94 4.82 2.85
N LEU A 318 9.82 3.73 3.60
CA LEU A 318 9.19 2.49 3.16
C LEU A 318 7.66 2.58 3.25
N MET A 319 6.96 1.66 2.58
CA MET A 319 5.49 1.57 2.58
C MET A 319 4.79 2.92 2.36
N GLN A 320 5.16 3.60 1.27
CA GLN A 320 4.60 4.90 0.92
C GLN A 320 3.06 4.85 0.89
N GLY A 321 2.43 5.85 1.51
CA GLY A 321 0.98 5.94 1.69
C GLY A 321 0.46 5.46 3.06
N ALA A 322 1.21 4.65 3.81
CA ALA A 322 0.90 4.37 5.21
C ALA A 322 1.43 5.51 6.11
N ASP A 323 0.76 5.81 7.22
CA ASP A 323 1.30 6.79 8.17
C ASP A 323 2.60 6.28 8.80
N ARG A 324 3.54 7.22 9.04
CA ARG A 324 4.90 6.90 9.52
C ARG A 324 4.93 6.23 10.89
N ASP A 325 3.97 6.49 11.75
CA ASP A 325 3.89 5.87 13.08
C ASP A 325 3.64 4.36 13.00
N LEU A 326 2.81 3.88 12.05
CA LEU A 326 2.66 2.44 11.80
C LEU A 326 3.97 1.84 11.25
N VAL A 327 4.57 2.49 10.26
CA VAL A 327 5.79 2.00 9.60
C VAL A 327 6.96 1.93 10.57
N LYS A 328 7.05 2.85 11.54
CA LYS A 328 8.10 2.87 12.58
C LYS A 328 8.08 1.61 13.44
N VAL A 329 6.91 1.08 13.79
CA VAL A 329 6.79 -0.19 14.52
C VAL A 329 7.29 -1.35 13.66
N TRP A 330 6.83 -1.41 12.41
CA TRP A 330 7.28 -2.44 11.46
C TRP A 330 8.80 -2.41 11.25
N ASP A 331 9.39 -1.23 11.10
CA ASP A 331 10.82 -1.04 10.82
C ASP A 331 11.67 -1.55 11.99
N LYS A 332 11.29 -1.18 13.22
CA LYS A 332 11.95 -1.67 14.44
C LYS A 332 11.94 -3.19 14.53
N MET A 333 10.81 -3.83 14.21
CA MET A 333 10.69 -5.29 14.28
C MET A 333 11.48 -6.01 13.17
N ASN A 334 11.64 -5.37 12.01
CA ASN A 334 12.23 -6.00 10.83
C ASN A 334 13.67 -5.60 10.55
N THR A 335 14.27 -4.66 11.31
CA THR A 335 15.66 -4.22 11.13
C THR A 335 16.63 -5.39 11.03
N HIS A 336 16.43 -6.42 11.86
CA HIS A 336 17.30 -7.62 11.90
C HIS A 336 17.35 -8.39 10.56
N ARG A 337 16.34 -8.24 9.68
CA ARG A 337 16.26 -8.90 8.37
C ARG A 337 17.18 -8.28 7.32
N PHE A 338 17.52 -7.01 7.50
CA PHE A 338 18.24 -6.20 6.51
C PHE A 338 19.70 -6.02 6.90
N ASP A 339 20.61 -6.07 5.92
CA ASP A 339 21.97 -5.55 6.09
C ASP A 339 21.98 -4.03 5.86
N LYS A 340 21.21 -3.55 4.87
CA LYS A 340 20.98 -2.12 4.61
C LYS A 340 19.56 -1.79 4.17
N VAL A 341 19.03 -0.71 4.73
CA VAL A 341 17.87 0.02 4.23
C VAL A 341 18.40 1.35 3.67
N MET A 342 18.35 1.52 2.35
CA MET A 342 18.90 2.68 1.64
C MET A 342 17.76 3.56 1.14
N LEU A 343 17.34 4.52 1.97
CA LEU A 343 16.33 5.52 1.63
C LEU A 343 16.97 6.69 0.86
N LYS A 344 16.16 7.47 0.14
CA LYS A 344 16.60 8.59 -0.70
C LYS A 344 17.75 8.19 -1.64
N THR A 345 17.76 6.93 -2.08
CA THR A 345 18.87 6.33 -2.81
C THR A 345 18.36 5.72 -4.12
N LYS A 346 19.07 5.99 -5.22
CA LYS A 346 18.73 5.50 -6.56
C LYS A 346 19.64 4.35 -6.93
N THR A 347 19.09 3.36 -7.62
CA THR A 347 19.88 2.41 -8.39
C THR A 347 20.25 3.05 -9.73
N VAL A 348 21.55 3.09 -10.05
CA VAL A 348 22.06 3.79 -11.26
C VAL A 348 22.74 2.87 -12.26
N GLY A 349 23.03 1.62 -11.89
CA GLY A 349 23.61 0.65 -12.81
C GLY A 349 23.49 -0.77 -12.29
N GLY A 350 23.45 -1.72 -13.22
CA GLY A 350 23.49 -3.16 -12.93
C GLY A 350 24.35 -3.88 -13.96
N LYS A 351 25.17 -4.83 -13.50
CA LYS A 351 26.01 -5.66 -14.36
C LYS A 351 25.93 -7.11 -13.89
N ALA A 352 25.53 -8.00 -14.79
CA ALA A 352 25.60 -9.43 -14.55
C ALA A 352 27.06 -9.89 -14.63
N THR A 353 27.52 -10.62 -13.61
CA THR A 353 28.81 -11.29 -13.56
C THR A 353 28.61 -12.78 -13.25
N GLU A 354 29.66 -13.58 -13.36
CA GLU A 354 29.61 -14.98 -12.94
C GLU A 354 29.33 -15.11 -11.43
N ALA A 355 29.86 -14.19 -10.62
CA ALA A 355 29.72 -14.20 -9.17
C ALA A 355 28.35 -13.73 -8.68
N GLY A 356 27.62 -12.93 -9.46
CA GLY A 356 26.34 -12.35 -9.06
C GLY A 356 25.96 -11.14 -9.91
N ILE A 357 25.01 -10.34 -9.43
CA ILE A 357 24.62 -9.07 -10.03
C ILE A 357 25.29 -7.94 -9.25
N GLU A 358 26.20 -7.22 -9.90
CA GLU A 358 26.79 -6.01 -9.36
C GLU A 358 25.82 -4.84 -9.58
N VAL A 359 25.42 -4.17 -8.51
CA VAL A 359 24.46 -3.05 -8.54
C VAL A 359 25.10 -1.81 -7.95
N SER A 360 24.99 -0.69 -8.65
CA SER A 360 25.53 0.62 -8.24
C SER A 360 24.41 1.54 -7.78
N PHE A 361 24.71 2.34 -6.75
CA PHE A 361 23.75 3.22 -6.10
C PHE A 361 24.28 4.66 -6.01
N GLU A 362 23.35 5.62 -6.02
CA GLU A 362 23.62 7.04 -5.75
C GLU A 362 22.63 7.57 -4.71
N GLY A 363 23.14 8.23 -3.67
CA GLY A 363 22.34 8.77 -2.57
C GLY A 363 23.17 8.91 -1.30
N GLU A 364 22.63 9.61 -0.30
CA GLU A 364 23.33 9.83 0.97
C GLU A 364 23.61 8.52 1.71
N GLN A 365 22.73 7.52 1.56
CA GLN A 365 22.85 6.21 2.19
C GLN A 365 23.48 5.16 1.25
N ALA A 366 23.92 5.56 0.06
CA ALA A 366 24.53 4.64 -0.90
C ALA A 366 25.88 4.12 -0.39
N PRO A 367 26.17 2.81 -0.52
CA PRO A 367 27.51 2.29 -0.26
C PRO A 367 28.54 2.84 -1.24
N ALA A 368 29.80 2.87 -0.81
CA ALA A 368 30.92 3.16 -1.70
C ALA A 368 31.09 2.01 -2.72
N GLY A 369 30.84 2.32 -3.99
CA GLY A 369 31.02 1.40 -5.11
C GLY A 369 29.93 0.32 -5.26
N PRO A 370 30.02 -0.49 -6.34
CA PRO A 370 29.02 -1.52 -6.64
C PRO A 370 28.94 -2.60 -5.55
N GLN A 371 27.73 -3.10 -5.31
CA GLN A 371 27.48 -4.22 -4.38
C GLN A 371 27.05 -5.47 -5.16
N LEU A 372 27.49 -6.64 -4.70
CA LEU A 372 27.18 -7.92 -5.33
C LEU A 372 25.99 -8.62 -4.65
N TYR A 373 25.04 -9.08 -5.46
CA TYR A 373 23.86 -9.81 -5.01
C TYR A 373 23.66 -11.11 -5.80
N ASP A 374 23.14 -12.16 -5.15
CA ASP A 374 22.81 -13.42 -5.84
C ASP A 374 21.45 -13.32 -6.57
N LEU A 375 20.56 -12.47 -6.06
CA LEU A 375 19.22 -12.21 -6.60
C LEU A 375 18.88 -10.72 -6.44
N VAL A 376 18.28 -10.14 -7.48
CA VAL A 376 17.77 -8.76 -7.46
C VAL A 376 16.28 -8.79 -7.79
N LEU A 377 15.45 -8.37 -6.85
CA LEU A 377 14.02 -8.16 -7.04
C LEU A 377 13.75 -6.71 -7.44
N VAL A 378 13.18 -6.52 -8.63
CA VAL A 378 12.66 -5.23 -9.09
C VAL A 378 11.18 -5.12 -8.71
N SER A 379 10.89 -4.29 -7.70
CA SER A 379 9.55 -4.05 -7.16
C SER A 379 9.18 -2.56 -7.12
N VAL A 380 9.63 -1.78 -8.10
CA VAL A 380 9.44 -0.32 -8.21
C VAL A 380 8.03 0.13 -8.64
N GLY A 381 7.06 -0.79 -8.62
CA GLY A 381 5.67 -0.53 -8.98
C GLY A 381 5.21 -1.22 -10.26
N ARG A 382 4.01 -0.85 -10.70
CA ARG A 382 3.27 -1.50 -11.78
C ARG A 382 2.72 -0.49 -12.78
N SER A 383 2.62 -0.88 -14.03
CA SER A 383 2.09 -0.08 -15.13
C SER A 383 0.80 -0.69 -15.70
N PRO A 384 -0.26 0.10 -15.97
CA PRO A 384 -1.51 -0.40 -16.52
C PRO A 384 -1.37 -0.84 -18.00
N ASN A 385 -2.21 -1.78 -18.42
CA ASN A 385 -2.13 -2.39 -19.77
C ASN A 385 -3.04 -1.73 -20.83
N GLY A 386 -3.62 -0.54 -20.58
CA GLY A 386 -4.60 0.08 -21.49
C GLY A 386 -4.09 0.32 -22.91
N LYS A 387 -2.78 0.55 -23.08
CA LYS A 387 -2.14 0.73 -24.41
C LYS A 387 -1.91 -0.57 -25.19
N LYS A 388 -2.22 -1.75 -24.62
CA LYS A 388 -1.85 -3.07 -25.18
C LYS A 388 -3.00 -3.88 -25.76
N ILE A 389 -4.20 -3.31 -25.75
CA ILE A 389 -5.45 -4.02 -26.11
C ILE A 389 -6.11 -3.45 -27.37
N GLY A 390 -5.47 -2.52 -28.07
CA GLY A 390 -6.05 -1.86 -29.24
C GLY A 390 -7.22 -0.92 -28.92
N ALA A 391 -7.33 -0.44 -27.67
CA ALA A 391 -8.44 0.40 -27.17
C ALA A 391 -8.82 1.56 -28.10
N ALA A 392 -7.82 2.22 -28.71
CA ALA A 392 -8.06 3.32 -29.65
C ALA A 392 -8.93 2.92 -30.86
N LYS A 393 -8.83 1.68 -31.34
CA LYS A 393 -9.68 1.18 -32.43
C LYS A 393 -11.14 1.08 -32.03
N ALA A 394 -11.43 0.88 -30.74
CA ALA A 394 -12.79 0.92 -30.19
C ALA A 394 -13.29 2.33 -29.89
N GLY A 395 -12.48 3.37 -30.11
CA GLY A 395 -12.78 4.75 -29.70
C GLY A 395 -12.53 5.03 -28.23
N VAL A 396 -11.95 4.09 -27.48
CA VAL A 396 -11.66 4.25 -26.04
C VAL A 396 -10.38 5.06 -25.85
N ALA A 397 -10.48 6.13 -25.06
CA ALA A 397 -9.37 6.99 -24.71
C ALA A 397 -8.47 6.33 -23.64
N VAL A 398 -7.15 6.46 -23.80
CA VAL A 398 -6.16 5.90 -22.88
C VAL A 398 -5.18 7.02 -22.53
N THR A 399 -4.90 7.21 -21.25
CA THR A 399 -3.97 8.25 -20.77
C THR A 399 -2.54 7.96 -21.20
N ASP A 400 -1.67 8.95 -21.11
CA ASP A 400 -0.24 8.79 -21.43
C ASP A 400 0.45 7.74 -20.55
N ARG A 401 -0.01 7.58 -19.31
CA ARG A 401 0.48 6.57 -18.37
C ARG A 401 -0.12 5.18 -18.62
N GLY A 402 -1.07 5.06 -19.54
CA GLY A 402 -1.69 3.80 -19.95
C GLY A 402 -2.95 3.40 -19.18
N PHE A 403 -3.49 4.28 -18.35
CA PHE A 403 -4.78 4.08 -17.67
C PHE A 403 -5.95 4.36 -18.62
N ILE A 404 -7.11 3.79 -18.32
CA ILE A 404 -8.38 4.10 -18.96
C ILE A 404 -9.26 4.78 -17.90
N ASP A 405 -9.49 6.08 -18.05
CA ASP A 405 -10.33 6.81 -17.12
C ASP A 405 -11.80 6.37 -17.26
N VAL A 406 -12.49 6.28 -16.13
CA VAL A 406 -13.90 5.88 -16.07
C VAL A 406 -14.71 6.79 -15.16
N ASP A 407 -16.02 6.84 -15.37
CA ASP A 407 -16.95 7.48 -14.45
C ASP A 407 -17.28 6.56 -13.25
N ARG A 408 -18.15 7.03 -12.34
CA ARG A 408 -18.58 6.26 -11.16
C ARG A 408 -19.40 5.01 -11.49
N GLN A 409 -19.85 4.85 -12.74
CA GLN A 409 -20.53 3.68 -13.25
C GLN A 409 -19.57 2.75 -14.01
N MET A 410 -18.27 3.00 -13.93
CA MET A 410 -17.20 2.28 -14.60
C MET A 410 -17.23 2.40 -16.13
N ARG A 411 -17.99 3.36 -16.68
CA ARG A 411 -18.05 3.60 -18.13
C ARG A 411 -16.79 4.34 -18.58
N THR A 412 -16.25 3.93 -19.71
CA THR A 412 -15.24 4.72 -20.44
C THR A 412 -15.91 5.91 -21.16
N ASN A 413 -15.16 6.65 -21.97
CA ASN A 413 -15.73 7.65 -22.88
C ASN A 413 -16.66 7.05 -23.97
N VAL A 414 -16.64 5.72 -24.16
CA VAL A 414 -17.55 4.99 -25.05
C VAL A 414 -18.63 4.30 -24.20
N ALA A 415 -19.89 4.73 -24.34
CA ALA A 415 -20.95 4.45 -23.37
C ALA A 415 -21.21 2.96 -23.08
N HIS A 416 -21.01 2.06 -24.05
CA HIS A 416 -21.23 0.61 -23.91
C HIS A 416 -19.93 -0.17 -23.60
N ILE A 417 -18.81 0.52 -23.42
CA ILE A 417 -17.53 -0.05 -23.02
C ILE A 417 -17.14 0.47 -21.64
N PHE A 418 -16.89 -0.46 -20.73
CA PHE A 418 -16.51 -0.23 -19.34
C PHE A 418 -15.05 -0.61 -19.12
N ALA A 419 -14.45 -0.14 -18.03
CA ALA A 419 -13.14 -0.60 -17.59
C ALA A 419 -13.08 -0.70 -16.07
N ILE A 420 -12.31 -1.66 -15.53
CA ILE A 420 -12.24 -1.95 -14.09
C ILE A 420 -10.85 -2.43 -13.66
N GLY A 421 -10.56 -2.33 -12.35
CA GLY A 421 -9.35 -2.84 -11.71
C GLY A 421 -8.13 -1.96 -11.91
N ASP A 422 -6.95 -2.57 -12.02
CA ASP A 422 -5.69 -1.82 -12.10
C ASP A 422 -5.60 -0.92 -13.35
N VAL A 423 -6.33 -1.25 -14.42
CA VAL A 423 -6.26 -0.51 -15.68
C VAL A 423 -6.92 0.86 -15.57
N VAL A 424 -7.77 1.10 -14.56
CA VAL A 424 -8.50 2.37 -14.40
C VAL A 424 -7.91 3.32 -13.38
N GLY A 425 -7.00 2.85 -12.51
CA GLY A 425 -6.34 3.75 -11.56
C GLY A 425 -5.89 3.08 -10.27
N GLN A 426 -5.30 3.90 -9.40
CA GLN A 426 -4.91 3.53 -8.05
C GLN A 426 -6.12 3.54 -7.09
N PRO A 427 -6.05 2.81 -5.97
CA PRO A 427 -5.02 1.82 -5.64
C PRO A 427 -5.21 0.51 -6.45
N MET A 428 -4.11 -0.06 -6.95
CA MET A 428 -4.12 -1.34 -7.71
C MET A 428 -4.31 -2.55 -6.77
N LEU A 429 -5.55 -2.77 -6.34
CA LEU A 429 -5.92 -3.77 -5.33
C LEU A 429 -7.04 -4.68 -5.83
N ALA A 430 -6.95 -5.97 -5.48
CA ALA A 430 -7.88 -6.99 -5.95
C ALA A 430 -9.32 -6.76 -5.50
N HIS A 431 -9.53 -6.39 -4.23
CA HIS A 431 -10.86 -6.09 -3.69
C HIS A 431 -11.49 -4.86 -4.35
N LYS A 432 -10.72 -3.81 -4.68
CA LYS A 432 -11.22 -2.70 -5.51
C LYS A 432 -11.73 -3.24 -6.86
N ALA A 433 -10.91 -4.03 -7.55
CA ALA A 433 -11.25 -4.56 -8.86
C ALA A 433 -12.52 -5.43 -8.83
N VAL A 434 -12.72 -6.25 -7.79
CA VAL A 434 -13.93 -7.07 -7.62
C VAL A 434 -15.18 -6.19 -7.52
N HIS A 435 -15.16 -5.18 -6.65
CA HIS A 435 -16.31 -4.29 -6.44
C HIS A 435 -16.61 -3.43 -7.68
N GLU A 436 -15.57 -2.87 -8.33
CA GLU A 436 -15.72 -2.18 -9.62
C GLU A 436 -16.34 -3.12 -10.67
N GLY A 437 -15.93 -4.40 -10.69
CA GLY A 437 -16.47 -5.41 -11.60
C GLY A 437 -17.95 -5.72 -11.40
N HIS A 438 -18.42 -5.78 -10.15
CA HIS A 438 -19.85 -5.94 -9.87
C HIS A 438 -20.66 -4.74 -10.37
N VAL A 439 -20.21 -3.52 -10.08
CA VAL A 439 -20.87 -2.28 -10.55
C VAL A 439 -20.93 -2.24 -12.07
N ALA A 440 -19.82 -2.54 -12.76
CA ALA A 440 -19.78 -2.52 -14.22
C ALA A 440 -20.77 -3.53 -14.84
N ALA A 441 -20.86 -4.74 -14.28
CA ALA A 441 -21.81 -5.76 -14.75
C ALA A 441 -23.27 -5.35 -14.53
N GLU A 442 -23.58 -4.76 -13.38
CA GLU A 442 -24.92 -4.26 -13.03
C GLU A 442 -25.35 -3.10 -13.94
N VAL A 443 -24.47 -2.12 -14.13
CA VAL A 443 -24.72 -0.99 -15.04
C VAL A 443 -24.86 -1.46 -16.47
N ALA A 444 -24.04 -2.43 -16.90
CA ALA A 444 -24.17 -3.03 -18.21
C ALA A 444 -25.51 -3.74 -18.36
N HIS A 445 -26.04 -4.39 -17.34
CA HIS A 445 -27.38 -5.00 -17.38
C HIS A 445 -28.51 -3.95 -17.45
N GLY A 446 -28.29 -2.76 -16.91
CA GLY A 446 -29.25 -1.65 -16.89
C GLY A 446 -29.62 -1.16 -15.48
N GLU A 447 -28.95 -1.67 -14.45
CA GLU A 447 -29.17 -1.25 -13.07
C GLU A 447 -28.52 0.11 -12.79
N LYS A 448 -29.06 0.84 -11.80
CA LYS A 448 -28.52 2.12 -11.33
C LYS A 448 -27.47 1.90 -10.24
N SER A 449 -26.37 1.26 -10.60
CA SER A 449 -25.24 0.97 -9.70
C SER A 449 -24.12 2.00 -9.87
N TYR A 450 -23.40 2.27 -8.77
CA TYR A 450 -22.29 3.24 -8.71
C TYR A 450 -21.21 2.73 -7.77
N PHE A 451 -19.96 2.90 -8.15
CA PHE A 451 -18.82 2.73 -7.26
C PHE A 451 -18.62 4.01 -6.45
N ASP A 452 -18.98 3.97 -5.18
CA ASP A 452 -18.91 5.09 -4.24
C ASP A 452 -18.29 4.63 -2.91
N ALA A 453 -17.06 4.14 -2.98
CA ALA A 453 -16.34 3.70 -1.80
C ALA A 453 -15.75 4.91 -1.06
N ARG A 454 -16.15 5.12 0.20
CA ARG A 454 -15.54 6.15 1.06
C ARG A 454 -14.15 5.75 1.51
N GLN A 455 -13.90 4.45 1.57
CA GLN A 455 -12.60 3.89 1.89
C GLN A 455 -12.32 2.65 1.04
N ILE A 456 -11.04 2.41 0.79
CA ILE A 456 -10.55 1.13 0.26
C ILE A 456 -9.37 0.73 1.17
N PRO A 457 -9.42 -0.42 1.85
CA PRO A 457 -8.36 -0.79 2.78
C PRO A 457 -7.08 -1.15 2.01
N SER A 458 -5.95 -0.89 2.64
CA SER A 458 -4.63 -1.32 2.20
C SER A 458 -3.96 -2.10 3.31
N VAL A 459 -3.28 -3.19 2.95
CA VAL A 459 -2.64 -4.09 3.91
C VAL A 459 -1.29 -4.53 3.36
N ALA A 460 -0.23 -4.30 4.12
CA ALA A 460 1.04 -4.98 3.97
C ALA A 460 1.03 -6.23 4.86
N TYR A 461 1.07 -7.42 4.25
CA TYR A 461 1.05 -8.70 4.96
C TYR A 461 2.47 -9.09 5.43
N THR A 462 3.24 -8.11 5.87
CA THR A 462 4.54 -8.30 6.53
C THR A 462 4.33 -8.81 7.97
N ASP A 463 5.42 -8.99 8.72
CA ASP A 463 5.33 -9.34 10.13
C ASP A 463 6.07 -8.30 11.01
N PRO A 464 5.37 -7.46 11.80
CA PRO A 464 3.92 -7.37 11.91
C PRO A 464 3.25 -6.86 10.63
N GLU A 465 1.95 -7.11 10.49
CA GLU A 465 1.15 -6.56 9.40
C GLU A 465 0.96 -5.05 9.60
N VAL A 466 0.82 -4.31 8.51
CA VAL A 466 0.47 -2.87 8.52
C VAL A 466 -0.80 -2.68 7.69
N ALA A 467 -1.90 -2.37 8.34
CA ALA A 467 -3.21 -2.21 7.71
C ALA A 467 -3.78 -0.82 7.94
N TRP A 468 -4.42 -0.22 6.94
CA TRP A 468 -5.11 1.05 7.09
C TRP A 468 -6.30 1.18 6.13
N ALA A 469 -7.27 2.00 6.51
CA ALA A 469 -8.45 2.32 5.71
C ALA A 469 -8.87 3.78 5.93
N GLY A 470 -9.48 4.37 4.91
CA GLY A 470 -9.90 5.78 4.93
C GLY A 470 -8.74 6.75 4.79
N LYS A 471 -8.89 7.92 5.40
CA LYS A 471 -7.89 8.99 5.40
C LYS A 471 -6.73 8.65 6.34
N THR A 472 -5.51 8.94 5.91
CA THR A 472 -4.31 8.92 6.77
C THR A 472 -4.07 10.29 7.40
N GLU A 473 -3.20 10.39 8.42
CA GLU A 473 -2.81 11.69 9.00
C GLU A 473 -2.15 12.59 7.94
N GLU A 474 -1.29 12.02 7.10
CA GLU A 474 -0.64 12.74 6.00
C GLU A 474 -1.65 13.28 4.98
N GLN A 475 -2.66 12.48 4.62
CA GLN A 475 -3.74 12.93 3.73
C GLN A 475 -4.59 14.02 4.37
N CYS A 476 -4.96 13.87 5.65
CA CYS A 476 -5.72 14.90 6.36
C CYS A 476 -4.95 16.23 6.40
N LYS A 477 -3.65 16.20 6.67
CA LYS A 477 -2.78 17.39 6.65
C LYS A 477 -2.70 18.01 5.24
N ALA A 478 -2.50 17.19 4.21
CA ALA A 478 -2.40 17.65 2.83
C ALA A 478 -3.71 18.27 2.30
N GLU A 479 -4.86 17.75 2.75
CA GLU A 479 -6.19 18.23 2.36
C GLU A 479 -6.74 19.34 3.29
N GLY A 480 -6.03 19.69 4.36
CA GLY A 480 -6.48 20.68 5.34
C GLY A 480 -7.66 20.23 6.22
N ILE A 481 -7.87 18.91 6.34
CA ILE A 481 -8.92 18.33 7.19
C ILE A 481 -8.43 18.35 8.65
N LYS A 482 -9.19 18.99 9.53
CA LYS A 482 -8.92 18.97 10.97
C LYS A 482 -9.44 17.67 11.57
N PHE A 483 -8.53 16.88 12.11
CA PHE A 483 -8.85 15.58 12.69
C PHE A 483 -8.35 15.49 14.14
N GLY A 484 -9.04 14.69 14.92
CA GLY A 484 -8.56 14.22 16.21
C GLY A 484 -8.06 12.78 16.08
N LYS A 485 -6.96 12.48 16.76
CA LYS A 485 -6.31 11.17 16.77
C LYS A 485 -6.53 10.48 18.11
N ALA A 486 -6.83 9.18 18.07
CA ALA A 486 -6.80 8.30 19.22
C ALA A 486 -5.99 7.04 18.91
N VAL A 487 -5.19 6.60 19.88
CA VAL A 487 -4.30 5.44 19.75
C VAL A 487 -4.45 4.57 20.99
N PHE A 488 -4.75 3.30 20.78
CA PHE A 488 -4.67 2.27 21.81
C PHE A 488 -3.39 1.44 21.61
N PRO A 489 -2.38 1.57 22.48
CA PRO A 489 -1.13 0.80 22.38
C PRO A 489 -1.37 -0.66 22.77
N TRP A 490 -0.85 -1.61 21.99
CA TRP A 490 -1.02 -3.04 22.31
C TRP A 490 -0.17 -3.49 23.51
N ALA A 491 0.77 -2.67 23.98
CA ALA A 491 1.40 -2.79 25.30
C ALA A 491 0.39 -2.71 26.47
N ALA A 492 -0.84 -2.25 26.24
CA ALA A 492 -1.94 -2.31 27.22
C ALA A 492 -2.95 -3.43 26.91
N SER A 493 -2.78 -4.19 25.82
CA SER A 493 -3.67 -5.30 25.48
C SER A 493 -3.19 -6.58 26.16
N GLY A 494 -3.99 -7.10 27.10
CA GLY A 494 -3.73 -8.41 27.70
C GLY A 494 -3.59 -9.53 26.66
N ARG A 495 -4.35 -9.47 25.55
CA ARG A 495 -4.24 -10.43 24.45
C ARG A 495 -2.92 -10.32 23.71
N ALA A 496 -2.46 -9.11 23.37
CA ALA A 496 -1.22 -8.91 22.63
C ALA A 496 0.00 -9.33 23.47
N ILE A 497 0.01 -8.97 24.75
CA ILE A 497 1.04 -9.40 25.71
C ILE A 497 1.06 -10.92 25.84
N ALA A 498 -0.11 -11.57 25.99
CA ALA A 498 -0.20 -13.02 26.10
C ALA A 498 0.30 -13.75 24.83
N ASN A 499 0.22 -13.09 23.66
CA ASN A 499 0.76 -13.61 22.42
C ASN A 499 2.27 -13.32 22.25
N GLY A 500 2.87 -12.51 23.12
CA GLY A 500 4.25 -12.02 22.99
C GLY A 500 4.43 -11.03 21.82
N ARG A 501 3.36 -10.35 21.42
CA ARG A 501 3.28 -9.47 20.24
C ARG A 501 2.65 -8.12 20.55
N ASP A 502 3.12 -7.49 21.63
CA ASP A 502 2.60 -6.23 22.17
C ASP A 502 3.24 -4.97 21.56
N GLU A 503 4.09 -5.12 20.53
CA GLU A 503 4.73 -4.00 19.83
C GLU A 503 3.76 -3.10 19.06
N GLY A 504 2.56 -3.60 18.78
CA GLY A 504 1.57 -3.00 17.91
C GLY A 504 0.74 -1.87 18.52
N PHE A 505 -0.16 -1.31 17.71
CA PHE A 505 -1.21 -0.42 18.18
C PHE A 505 -2.37 -0.35 17.18
N THR A 506 -3.51 0.11 17.68
CA THR A 506 -4.67 0.50 16.88
C THR A 506 -4.86 2.01 16.95
N LYS A 507 -4.98 2.66 15.79
CA LYS A 507 -5.18 4.10 15.64
C LYS A 507 -6.49 4.39 14.92
N LEU A 508 -7.28 5.34 15.43
CA LEU A 508 -8.46 5.90 14.78
C LEU A 508 -8.32 7.42 14.59
N LEU A 509 -8.82 7.91 13.46
CA LEU A 509 -8.87 9.32 13.10
C LEU A 509 -10.33 9.76 12.96
N PHE A 510 -10.70 10.82 13.67
CA PHE A 510 -12.04 11.38 13.68
C PHE A 510 -12.03 12.80 13.13
N ASP A 511 -12.95 13.13 12.23
CA ASP A 511 -13.14 14.50 11.76
C ASP A 511 -13.69 15.36 12.89
N THR A 512 -12.99 16.45 13.23
CA THR A 512 -13.40 17.35 14.31
C THR A 512 -14.66 18.16 14.00
N ALA A 513 -15.02 18.31 12.73
CA ALA A 513 -16.22 19.03 12.32
C ALA A 513 -17.48 18.17 12.38
N THR A 514 -17.38 16.89 12.00
CA THR A 514 -18.53 15.98 11.92
C THR A 514 -18.57 14.93 13.03
N HIS A 515 -17.51 14.83 13.84
CA HIS A 515 -17.31 13.81 14.87
C HIS A 515 -17.26 12.36 14.32
N ARG A 516 -17.16 12.17 13.01
CA ARG A 516 -17.18 10.85 12.37
C ARG A 516 -15.79 10.26 12.24
N VAL A 517 -15.70 8.93 12.34
CA VAL A 517 -14.48 8.22 11.94
C VAL A 517 -14.25 8.41 10.44
N ILE A 518 -13.05 8.88 10.08
CA ILE A 518 -12.65 9.14 8.69
C ILE A 518 -11.46 8.28 8.26
N GLY A 519 -10.79 7.64 9.21
CA GLY A 519 -9.66 6.77 8.93
C GLY A 519 -9.23 5.96 10.14
N GLY A 520 -8.46 4.93 9.89
CA GLY A 520 -7.82 4.15 10.94
C GLY A 520 -6.66 3.33 10.40
N GLY A 521 -5.75 2.98 11.30
CA GLY A 521 -4.54 2.24 11.02
C GLY A 521 -4.21 1.28 12.14
N ILE A 522 -3.77 0.07 11.80
CA ILE A 522 -3.42 -0.99 12.74
C ILE A 522 -2.06 -1.54 12.33
N VAL A 523 -1.14 -1.65 13.27
CA VAL A 523 0.12 -2.37 13.10
C VAL A 523 0.22 -3.46 14.15
N GLY A 524 0.44 -4.70 13.72
CA GLY A 524 0.45 -5.86 14.60
C GLY A 524 0.04 -7.16 13.90
N THR A 525 0.02 -8.27 14.64
CA THR A 525 -0.48 -9.54 14.09
C THR A 525 -1.98 -9.45 13.79
N HIS A 526 -2.40 -10.02 12.66
CA HIS A 526 -3.79 -10.00 12.19
C HIS A 526 -4.38 -8.61 11.89
N ALA A 527 -3.56 -7.55 11.75
CA ALA A 527 -4.05 -6.20 11.47
C ALA A 527 -4.94 -6.13 10.22
N GLY A 528 -4.64 -6.94 9.19
CA GLY A 528 -5.42 -7.04 7.96
C GLY A 528 -6.82 -7.63 8.16
N ASP A 529 -7.03 -8.49 9.15
CA ASP A 529 -8.37 -8.98 9.49
C ASP A 529 -9.16 -7.94 10.31
N LEU A 530 -8.47 -7.25 11.23
CA LEU A 530 -9.07 -6.27 12.15
C LEU A 530 -9.52 -4.99 11.43
N ILE A 531 -8.84 -4.58 10.36
CA ILE A 531 -9.18 -3.34 9.63
C ILE A 531 -10.59 -3.37 9.02
N SER A 532 -11.20 -4.55 8.88
CA SER A 532 -12.54 -4.74 8.34
C SER A 532 -13.63 -4.02 9.15
N GLU A 533 -13.51 -3.94 10.48
CA GLU A 533 -14.45 -3.21 11.31
C GLU A 533 -14.32 -1.68 11.10
N VAL A 534 -13.09 -1.17 10.98
CA VAL A 534 -12.83 0.24 10.67
C VAL A 534 -13.40 0.60 9.30
N CYS A 535 -13.26 -0.28 8.32
CA CYS A 535 -13.85 -0.14 7.00
C CYS A 535 -15.37 0.05 7.08
N LEU A 536 -16.05 -0.82 7.85
CA LEU A 536 -17.48 -0.75 8.07
C LEU A 536 -17.86 0.53 8.82
N ALA A 537 -17.13 0.91 9.87
CA ALA A 537 -17.43 2.11 10.65
C ALA A 537 -17.38 3.40 9.80
N ILE A 538 -16.40 3.52 8.90
CA ILE A 538 -16.30 4.65 7.95
C ILE A 538 -17.48 4.64 6.95
N GLU A 539 -17.83 3.46 6.43
CA GLU A 539 -18.99 3.33 5.53
C GLU A 539 -20.33 3.56 6.23
N MET A 540 -20.43 3.33 7.53
CA MET A 540 -21.63 3.67 8.29
C MET A 540 -21.62 5.13 8.74
N GLY A 541 -20.47 5.80 8.67
CA GLY A 541 -20.29 7.17 9.17
C GLY A 541 -20.40 7.24 10.69
N CYS A 542 -19.92 6.20 11.38
CA CYS A 542 -19.97 6.08 12.83
C CYS A 542 -19.21 7.21 13.55
N GLU A 543 -19.70 7.54 14.73
CA GLU A 543 -19.03 8.41 15.70
C GLU A 543 -18.22 7.56 16.71
N PRO A 544 -17.26 8.14 17.45
CA PRO A 544 -16.50 7.41 18.46
C PRO A 544 -17.39 6.67 19.46
N ALA A 545 -18.52 7.25 19.86
CA ALA A 545 -19.45 6.61 20.80
C ALA A 545 -20.13 5.34 20.23
N ASP A 546 -20.36 5.26 18.90
CA ASP A 546 -20.91 4.06 18.28
C ASP A 546 -19.92 2.88 18.39
N ILE A 547 -18.64 3.19 18.16
CA ILE A 547 -17.55 2.21 18.22
C ILE A 547 -17.24 1.85 19.67
N GLY A 548 -17.01 2.84 20.54
CA GLY A 548 -16.61 2.63 21.94
C GLY A 548 -17.70 2.03 22.84
N LYS A 549 -18.99 2.15 22.48
CA LYS A 549 -20.09 1.48 23.21
C LYS A 549 -20.44 0.10 22.65
N THR A 550 -19.89 -0.27 21.49
CA THR A 550 -19.99 -1.65 21.01
C THR A 550 -19.19 -2.54 21.96
N ILE A 551 -19.81 -3.61 22.47
CA ILE A 551 -19.14 -4.54 23.37
C ILE A 551 -18.29 -5.50 22.52
N HIS A 552 -17.02 -5.18 22.35
CA HIS A 552 -16.05 -6.09 21.73
C HIS A 552 -15.73 -7.26 22.67
N PRO A 553 -15.48 -8.47 22.14
CA PRO A 553 -15.12 -9.61 22.97
C PRO A 553 -13.73 -9.43 23.62
N HIS A 554 -13.61 -9.85 24.89
CA HIS A 554 -12.37 -9.82 25.67
C HIS A 554 -11.95 -11.24 26.12
N PRO A 555 -10.66 -11.61 26.08
CA PRO A 555 -9.53 -10.84 25.55
C PRO A 555 -9.32 -11.08 24.05
N THR A 556 -9.28 -10.03 23.23
CA THR A 556 -8.98 -10.09 21.79
C THR A 556 -8.06 -8.95 21.32
N LEU A 557 -7.51 -9.07 20.11
CA LEU A 557 -6.83 -7.92 19.49
C LEU A 557 -7.86 -6.92 18.93
N GLY A 558 -9.05 -7.39 18.53
CA GLY A 558 -10.11 -6.58 17.93
C GLY A 558 -10.72 -5.56 18.89
N GLU A 559 -10.79 -5.84 20.19
CA GLU A 559 -11.29 -4.87 21.18
C GLU A 559 -10.46 -3.57 21.23
N SER A 560 -9.21 -3.59 20.74
CA SER A 560 -8.40 -2.37 20.62
C SER A 560 -9.03 -1.30 19.71
N ILE A 561 -9.95 -1.67 18.81
CA ILE A 561 -10.73 -0.72 17.99
C ILE A 561 -11.74 0.03 18.88
N GLY A 562 -12.51 -0.70 19.69
CA GLY A 562 -13.40 -0.15 20.70
C GLY A 562 -12.63 0.75 21.67
N MET A 563 -11.55 0.24 22.26
CA MET A 563 -10.74 0.97 23.22
C MET A 563 -10.10 2.22 22.61
N ALA A 564 -9.65 2.20 21.35
CA ALA A 564 -9.17 3.40 20.67
C ALA A 564 -10.27 4.47 20.52
N ALA A 565 -11.54 4.08 20.35
CA ALA A 565 -12.65 5.03 20.37
C ALA A 565 -12.94 5.56 21.79
N GLU A 566 -12.86 4.71 22.82
CA GLU A 566 -12.98 5.14 24.22
C GLU A 566 -11.85 6.10 24.63
N VAL A 567 -10.65 5.92 24.07
CA VAL A 567 -9.52 6.87 24.20
C VAL A 567 -9.87 8.23 23.59
N PHE A 568 -10.63 8.25 22.50
CA PHE A 568 -11.01 9.52 21.91
C PHE A 568 -11.98 10.31 22.80
N GLU A 569 -12.93 9.60 23.40
CA GLU A 569 -13.99 10.12 24.27
C GLU A 569 -13.54 10.29 25.74
N GLY A 570 -12.34 9.83 26.10
CA GLY A 570 -11.75 10.02 27.43
C GLY A 570 -12.35 9.13 28.52
N HIS A 571 -12.89 7.96 28.18
CA HIS A 571 -13.43 7.01 29.17
C HIS A 571 -12.82 5.61 29.10
N CYS A 572 -11.74 5.42 28.34
CA CYS A 572 -10.97 4.17 28.38
C CYS A 572 -10.38 3.96 29.78
N THR A 573 -10.71 2.85 30.42
CA THR A 573 -10.25 2.52 31.78
C THR A 573 -9.02 1.62 31.83
N ASP A 574 -8.59 1.12 30.67
CA ASP A 574 -7.43 0.23 30.53
C ASP A 574 -6.11 0.98 30.26
N LEU A 575 -6.19 2.31 30.22
CA LEU A 575 -5.05 3.23 30.13
C LEU A 575 -5.07 4.21 31.31
N PRO A 576 -3.93 4.87 31.61
CA PRO A 576 -3.91 5.96 32.57
C PRO A 576 -4.96 7.03 32.25
N PRO A 577 -5.49 7.75 33.27
CA PRO A 577 -6.51 8.78 33.06
C PRO A 577 -6.08 9.78 31.99
N GLN A 578 -6.93 9.94 30.98
CA GLN A 578 -6.69 10.87 29.90
C GLN A 578 -7.12 12.27 30.32
N LYS A 579 -6.39 13.30 29.87
CA LYS A 579 -6.78 14.69 30.14
C LYS A 579 -8.17 14.92 29.55
N LYS A 580 -9.11 15.43 30.37
CA LYS A 580 -10.41 15.92 29.87
C LYS A 580 -10.13 16.98 28.82
N LYS A 581 -10.59 16.76 27.59
CA LYS A 581 -10.55 17.75 26.51
C LYS A 581 -11.52 18.90 26.77
#